data_AF-A0AAE2VVC0-F1
#
_entry.id   AF-A0AAE2VVC0-F1
#
_cell.length_a   1.000
_cell.length_b   1.000
_cell.length_c   1.000
_cell.angle_alpha   90.00
_cell.angle_beta   90.00
_cell.angle_gamma   90.00
#
_symmetry.space_group_name_H-M   'P 1'
#
loop_
_entity.id
_entity.type
_entity.pdbx_description
1 polymer ?
#
loop_
_entity_poly.entity_id
_entity_poly.type
_entity_poly.pdbx_seq_one_letter_code
_entity_poly.pdbx_strand_id
1 'polypeptide(L)'
;MSNVITFRPARRRSRAQNLRALMAGLAQGRRAQGDVYWLKENAEILSMLTATKAAMSAGDLAPYADFYDTLEDKLHFFPQYYRFFLSICLDLEDLGMDGHKGKALCQWVADSGLVKAELSDLQRAEAYRLLARRGVCDPRAAEAVKGRLRRFAERAGTFALPNKKAAYELTHIVFYLSDYGKQDAQLSAGILTSLHFAGVLAYLDQNHDLLAEVCTALQLTGNTPSPIWMQAVADAHALILPVSGVPEYPHQDAFHSYLVTGWAQAVQGYTSFEAQVPDGSLYFESKVPQAGALRSLSQCLYDLGPQRSESWPAMRAQVLPWLDRQSQHVLEQAEASTPHFAAFFESFARANNDHVAKAG
;
A
#
# COMPACT_ATOMS: atom_id res chain seq x y z
N MET A 1 47.32 -19.14 -28.75
CA MET A 1 46.77 -19.63 -27.47
C MET A 1 45.53 -18.80 -27.16
N SER A 2 44.35 -19.42 -27.08
CA SER A 2 43.08 -18.74 -26.82
C SER A 2 42.84 -18.68 -25.31
N ASN A 3 42.81 -17.48 -24.73
CA ASN A 3 42.43 -17.30 -23.33
C ASN A 3 40.92 -17.53 -23.18
N VAL A 4 40.55 -18.64 -22.55
CA VAL A 4 39.17 -18.90 -22.13
C VAL A 4 38.94 -18.18 -20.82
N ILE A 5 38.20 -17.07 -20.86
CA ILE A 5 37.72 -16.38 -19.65
C ILE A 5 36.48 -17.12 -19.16
N THR A 6 36.61 -17.84 -18.04
CA THR A 6 35.46 -18.46 -17.36
C THR A 6 34.69 -17.37 -16.60
N PHE A 7 33.53 -16.97 -17.11
CA PHE A 7 32.57 -16.18 -16.33
C PHE A 7 31.99 -17.07 -15.23
N ARG A 8 32.51 -16.92 -14.00
CA ARG A 8 31.82 -17.44 -12.82
C ARG A 8 30.63 -16.51 -12.55
N PRO A 9 29.37 -16.99 -12.60
CA PRO A 9 28.24 -16.16 -12.24
C PRO A 9 28.43 -15.66 -10.81
N ALA A 10 28.19 -14.37 -10.58
CA ALA A 10 28.23 -13.80 -9.24
C ALA A 10 27.28 -14.60 -8.32
N ARG A 11 27.75 -14.93 -7.12
CA ARG A 11 26.98 -15.72 -6.16
C ARG A 11 25.71 -14.93 -5.80
N ARG A 12 24.54 -15.45 -6.17
CA ARG A 12 23.26 -14.80 -5.82
C ARG A 12 23.09 -14.81 -4.30
N ARG A 13 22.78 -13.63 -3.74
CA ARG A 13 22.35 -13.48 -2.35
C ARG A 13 21.06 -14.27 -2.15
N SER A 14 20.88 -14.87 -0.97
CA SER A 14 19.59 -15.43 -0.57
C SER A 14 18.59 -14.31 -0.28
N ARG A 15 17.28 -14.63 -0.28
CA ARG A 15 16.23 -13.70 0.13
C ARG A 15 16.50 -13.03 1.48
N ALA A 16 16.95 -13.81 2.47
CA ALA A 16 17.31 -13.28 3.79
C ALA A 16 18.47 -12.26 3.71
N GLN A 17 19.47 -12.52 2.87
CA GLN A 17 20.57 -11.59 2.64
C GLN A 17 20.10 -10.31 1.91
N ASN A 18 19.18 -10.42 0.96
CA ASN A 18 18.58 -9.27 0.29
C ASN A 18 17.77 -8.41 1.27
N LEU A 19 16.92 -9.03 2.10
CA LEU A 19 16.14 -8.32 3.13
C LEU A 19 17.05 -7.61 4.14
N ARG A 20 18.14 -8.25 4.58
CA ARG A 20 19.14 -7.61 5.45
C ARG A 20 19.77 -6.39 4.79
N ALA A 21 20.21 -6.52 3.54
CA ALA A 21 20.80 -5.41 2.79
C ALA A 21 19.78 -4.27 2.57
N LEU A 22 18.53 -4.61 2.30
CA LEU A 22 17.42 -3.65 2.17
C LEU A 22 17.21 -2.88 3.46
N MET A 23 17.10 -3.57 4.60
CA MET A 23 16.93 -2.92 5.89
C MET A 23 18.12 -2.02 6.25
N ALA A 24 19.35 -2.48 6.03
CA ALA A 24 20.53 -1.67 6.28
C ALA A 24 20.56 -0.40 5.41
N GLY A 25 20.25 -0.55 4.11
CA GLY A 25 20.20 0.59 3.19
C GLY A 25 19.08 1.58 3.49
N LEU A 26 17.92 1.13 3.93
CA LEU A 26 16.82 2.02 4.37
C LEU A 26 17.12 2.71 5.70
N ALA A 27 17.68 1.98 6.66
CA ALA A 27 18.01 2.53 7.97
C ALA A 27 19.15 3.56 7.90
N GLN A 28 20.15 3.36 7.04
CA GLN A 28 21.41 4.11 7.08
C GLN A 28 21.81 4.81 5.77
N GLY A 29 21.36 4.34 4.60
CA GLY A 29 21.94 4.73 3.31
C GLY A 29 21.06 5.60 2.41
N ARG A 30 19.74 5.62 2.66
CA ARG A 30 18.76 6.21 1.74
C ARG A 30 18.23 7.57 2.16
N ARG A 31 17.81 7.72 3.42
CA ARG A 31 17.24 8.94 4.00
C ARG A 31 17.98 9.32 5.27
N ALA A 32 17.90 10.59 5.66
CA ALA A 32 18.53 11.03 6.90
C ALA A 32 17.73 10.47 8.08
N GLN A 33 18.43 9.80 9.01
CA GLN A 33 17.77 9.16 10.14
C GLN A 33 16.95 10.17 10.95
N GLY A 34 15.67 9.87 11.16
CA GLY A 34 14.74 10.71 11.90
C GLY A 34 14.00 11.77 11.07
N ASP A 35 14.30 11.94 9.78
CA ASP A 35 13.44 12.73 8.90
C ASP A 35 12.09 12.03 8.66
N VAL A 36 11.07 12.79 8.22
CA VAL A 36 9.70 12.24 8.06
C VAL A 36 9.61 11.14 7.00
N TYR A 37 10.43 11.19 5.95
CA TYR A 37 10.45 10.17 4.91
C TYR A 37 11.15 8.92 5.41
N TRP A 38 12.25 9.05 6.15
CA TRP A 38 12.90 7.95 6.86
C TRP A 38 11.92 7.26 7.80
N LEU A 39 11.18 8.02 8.62
CA LEU A 39 10.19 7.48 9.55
C LEU A 39 9.09 6.70 8.83
N LYS A 40 8.58 7.25 7.73
CA LYS A 40 7.56 6.59 6.92
C LYS A 40 8.08 5.28 6.29
N GLU A 41 9.18 5.35 5.54
CA GLU A 41 9.72 4.20 4.80
C GLU A 41 10.10 3.05 5.75
N ASN A 42 10.71 3.37 6.90
CA ASN A 42 11.10 2.36 7.89
C ASN A 42 9.90 1.80 8.67
N ALA A 43 8.89 2.61 8.99
CA ALA A 43 7.65 2.11 9.60
C ALA A 43 6.94 1.11 8.66
N GLU A 44 6.86 1.41 7.36
CA GLU A 44 6.17 0.57 6.38
C GLU A 44 6.87 -0.79 6.19
N ILE A 45 8.19 -0.82 6.01
CA ILE A 45 8.91 -2.09 5.82
C ILE A 45 8.89 -2.95 7.10
N LEU A 46 9.05 -2.35 8.28
CA LEU A 46 9.01 -3.09 9.55
C LEU A 46 7.61 -3.64 9.84
N SER A 47 6.56 -2.88 9.54
CA SER A 47 5.17 -3.35 9.62
C SER A 47 4.91 -4.50 8.65
N MET A 48 5.41 -4.41 7.40
CA MET A 48 5.33 -5.50 6.43
C MET A 48 6.00 -6.78 6.94
N LEU A 49 7.22 -6.68 7.46
CA LEU A 49 7.97 -7.82 8.00
C LEU A 49 7.24 -8.45 9.19
N THR A 50 6.69 -7.62 10.08
CA THR A 50 5.87 -8.07 11.22
C THR A 50 4.60 -8.77 10.76
N ALA A 51 3.87 -8.20 9.80
CA ALA A 51 2.63 -8.76 9.26
C ALA A 51 2.85 -10.10 8.55
N THR A 52 3.97 -10.24 7.84
CA THR A 52 4.34 -11.48 7.12
C THR A 52 5.14 -12.47 7.98
N LYS A 53 5.34 -12.17 9.28
CA LYS A 53 6.10 -13.00 10.22
C LYS A 53 7.49 -13.38 9.68
N ALA A 54 8.18 -12.41 9.08
CA ALA A 54 9.53 -12.63 8.56
C ALA A 54 10.48 -13.03 9.70
N ALA A 55 11.28 -14.08 9.49
CA ALA A 55 12.24 -14.54 10.48
C ALA A 55 13.48 -13.62 10.48
N MET A 56 13.59 -12.75 11.49
CA MET A 56 14.72 -11.83 11.68
C MET A 56 15.59 -12.27 12.86
N SER A 57 16.90 -12.13 12.72
CA SER A 57 17.85 -12.28 13.82
C SER A 57 18.17 -10.92 14.45
N ALA A 58 18.70 -10.90 15.68
CA ALA A 58 19.15 -9.66 16.32
C ALA A 58 20.16 -8.88 15.45
N GLY A 59 21.02 -9.58 14.71
CA GLY A 59 21.98 -8.96 13.78
C GLY A 59 21.32 -8.31 12.56
N ASP A 60 20.12 -8.74 12.17
CA ASP A 60 19.36 -8.11 11.07
C ASP A 60 18.75 -6.77 11.50
N LEU A 61 18.44 -6.60 12.79
CA LEU A 61 17.83 -5.40 13.37
C LEU A 61 18.85 -4.39 13.92
N ALA A 62 20.13 -4.78 14.00
CA ALA A 62 21.22 -3.94 14.48
C ALA A 62 21.29 -2.52 13.85
N PRO A 63 20.94 -2.30 12.56
CA PRO A 63 20.90 -0.95 11.98
C PRO A 63 19.97 0.05 12.68
N TYR A 64 19.02 -0.44 13.48
CA TYR A 64 18.06 0.39 14.22
C TYR A 64 18.43 0.63 15.69
N ALA A 65 19.55 0.07 16.18
CA ALA A 65 19.96 0.13 17.60
C ALA A 65 19.99 1.57 18.13
N ASP A 66 20.78 2.45 17.51
CA ASP A 66 20.95 3.84 17.93
C ASP A 66 19.61 4.62 17.92
N PHE A 67 18.74 4.30 16.95
CA PHE A 67 17.42 4.92 16.88
C PHE A 67 16.51 4.45 18.01
N TYR A 68 16.49 3.15 18.30
CA TYR A 68 15.71 2.57 19.38
C TYR A 68 16.14 3.09 20.75
N ASP A 69 17.44 3.22 20.98
CA ASP A 69 18.00 3.72 22.24
C ASP A 69 17.55 5.16 22.53
N THR A 70 17.52 6.00 21.49
CA THR A 70 17.16 7.43 21.57
C THR A 70 15.67 7.71 21.33
N LEU A 71 14.83 6.68 21.19
CA LEU A 71 13.44 6.82 20.73
C LEU A 71 12.54 7.58 21.71
N GLU A 72 12.74 7.40 23.02
CA GLU A 72 11.97 8.10 24.07
C GLU A 72 12.15 9.61 23.98
N ASP A 73 13.41 10.08 23.93
CA ASP A 73 13.74 11.50 23.81
C ASP A 73 13.17 12.10 22.52
N LYS A 74 13.27 11.37 21.40
CA LYS A 74 12.72 11.80 20.12
C LYS A 74 11.20 11.92 20.15
N LEU A 75 10.51 10.95 20.75
CA LEU A 75 9.06 10.95 20.85
C LEU A 75 8.56 12.10 21.74
N HIS A 76 9.24 12.38 22.85
CA HIS A 76 8.92 13.52 23.71
C HIS A 76 9.16 14.87 23.03
N PHE A 77 10.24 15.00 22.26
CA PHE A 77 10.57 16.25 21.58
C PHE A 77 9.75 16.47 20.29
N PHE A 78 9.42 15.41 19.56
CA PHE A 78 8.67 15.46 18.30
C PHE A 78 7.34 14.68 18.38
N PRO A 79 6.41 15.04 19.28
CA PRO A 79 5.18 14.28 19.52
C PRO A 79 4.27 14.21 18.28
N GLN A 80 4.39 15.12 17.32
CA GLN A 80 3.63 15.09 16.07
C GLN A 80 3.90 13.84 15.20
N TYR A 81 5.03 13.15 15.41
CA TYR A 81 5.40 11.94 14.67
C TYR A 81 5.21 10.65 15.48
N TYR A 82 4.48 10.70 16.60
CA TYR A 82 4.36 9.57 17.53
C TYR A 82 3.88 8.28 16.87
N ARG A 83 2.99 8.32 15.87
CA ARG A 83 2.53 7.11 15.16
C ARG A 83 3.67 6.37 14.48
N PHE A 84 4.59 7.08 13.83
CA PHE A 84 5.78 6.46 13.23
C PHE A 84 6.73 5.91 14.29
N PHE A 85 7.01 6.69 15.35
CA PHE A 85 7.87 6.24 16.45
C PHE A 85 7.32 4.98 17.14
N LEU A 86 6.02 4.97 17.46
CA LEU A 86 5.36 3.80 18.01
C LEU A 86 5.36 2.64 17.03
N SER A 87 5.05 2.84 15.75
CA SER A 87 5.06 1.75 14.77
C SER A 87 6.44 1.09 14.70
N ILE A 88 7.50 1.88 14.52
CA ILE A 88 8.88 1.36 14.46
C ILE A 88 9.26 0.66 15.77
N CYS A 89 9.03 1.29 16.93
CA CYS A 89 9.36 0.71 18.23
C CYS A 89 8.68 -0.64 18.45
N LEU A 90 7.38 -0.69 18.21
CA LEU A 90 6.59 -1.90 18.43
C LEU A 90 6.94 -3.00 17.42
N ASP A 91 7.21 -2.65 16.16
CA ASP A 91 7.60 -3.62 15.13
C ASP A 91 9.01 -4.18 15.39
N LEU A 92 9.96 -3.37 15.84
CA LEU A 92 11.30 -3.85 16.24
C LEU A 92 11.21 -4.85 17.39
N GLU A 93 10.44 -4.54 18.44
CA GLU A 93 10.21 -5.44 19.57
C GLU A 93 9.50 -6.74 19.13
N ASP A 94 8.44 -6.62 18.30
CA ASP A 94 7.68 -7.78 17.82
C ASP A 94 8.49 -8.65 16.84
N LEU A 95 9.51 -8.09 16.16
CA LEU A 95 10.47 -8.80 15.31
C LEU A 95 11.65 -9.41 16.10
N GLY A 96 11.71 -9.20 17.42
CA GLY A 96 12.68 -9.84 18.32
C GLY A 96 13.89 -8.98 18.69
N MET A 97 13.82 -7.65 18.53
CA MET A 97 14.80 -6.75 19.14
C MET A 97 14.59 -6.71 20.66
N ASP A 98 15.67 -6.89 21.43
CA ASP A 98 15.62 -6.84 22.89
C ASP A 98 15.20 -5.45 23.37
N GLY A 99 14.13 -5.39 24.16
CA GLY A 99 13.59 -4.12 24.64
C GLY A 99 12.16 -4.24 25.17
N HIS A 100 11.71 -3.21 25.88
CA HIS A 100 10.37 -3.14 26.46
C HIS A 100 9.83 -1.70 26.57
N LYS A 101 10.40 -0.77 25.79
CA LYS A 101 10.02 0.64 25.77
C LYS A 101 8.60 0.85 25.26
N GLY A 102 8.15 -0.02 24.32
CA GLY A 102 6.89 0.14 23.61
C GLY A 102 5.67 0.29 24.51
N LYS A 103 5.61 -0.44 25.63
CA LYS A 103 4.47 -0.34 26.58
C LYS A 103 4.42 1.02 27.27
N ALA A 104 5.56 1.51 27.78
CA ALA A 104 5.64 2.80 28.47
C ALA A 104 5.34 3.95 27.50
N LEU A 105 5.85 3.89 26.28
CA LEU A 105 5.60 4.88 25.24
C LEU A 105 4.13 4.91 24.80
N CYS A 106 3.49 3.74 24.63
CA CYS A 106 2.06 3.69 24.36
C CYS A 106 1.25 4.36 25.50
N GLN A 107 1.60 4.09 26.76
CA GLN A 107 0.94 4.71 27.92
C GLN A 107 1.10 6.23 27.89
N TRP A 108 2.32 6.73 27.66
CA TRP A 108 2.58 8.16 27.58
C TRP A 108 1.78 8.86 26.47
N VAL A 109 1.68 8.24 25.28
CA VAL A 109 0.88 8.76 24.17
C VAL A 109 -0.60 8.85 24.53
N ALA A 110 -1.13 7.84 25.24
CA ALA A 110 -2.51 7.84 25.69
C ALA A 110 -2.78 8.90 26.77
N ASP A 111 -1.90 9.01 27.76
CA ASP A 111 -1.99 9.98 28.85
C ASP A 111 -1.86 11.42 28.36
N SER A 112 -1.00 11.64 27.35
CA SER A 112 -0.82 12.93 26.68
C SER A 112 -1.99 13.31 25.76
N GLY A 113 -2.94 12.40 25.54
CA GLY A 113 -4.13 12.66 24.74
C GLY A 113 -3.87 12.86 23.24
N LEU A 114 -2.72 12.41 22.71
CA LEU A 114 -2.32 12.69 21.32
C LEU A 114 -3.31 12.13 20.29
N VAL A 115 -3.93 10.99 20.58
CA VAL A 115 -4.96 10.39 19.70
C VAL A 115 -6.16 11.32 19.49
N LYS A 116 -6.51 12.15 20.48
CA LYS A 116 -7.62 13.10 20.40
C LYS A 116 -7.31 14.26 19.45
N ALA A 117 -6.03 14.55 19.21
CA ALA A 117 -5.57 15.62 18.33
C ALA A 117 -5.51 15.21 16.85
N GLU A 118 -5.66 13.92 16.53
CA GLU A 118 -5.68 13.45 15.14
C GLU A 118 -6.82 14.09 14.36
N LEU A 119 -6.58 14.44 13.09
CA LEU A 119 -7.55 15.16 12.26
C LEU A 119 -8.61 14.23 11.68
N SER A 120 -8.21 13.03 11.29
CA SER A 120 -9.07 12.06 10.60
C SER A 120 -9.31 10.80 11.41
N ASP A 121 -10.44 10.14 11.15
CA ASP A 121 -10.74 8.84 11.72
C ASP A 121 -9.74 7.76 11.29
N LEU A 122 -9.15 7.88 10.11
CA LEU A 122 -8.13 6.95 9.64
C LEU A 122 -6.88 7.01 10.53
N GLN A 123 -6.40 8.23 10.81
CA GLN A 123 -5.26 8.44 11.70
C GLN A 123 -5.58 8.01 13.15
N ARG A 124 -6.81 8.28 13.63
CA ARG A 124 -7.27 7.78 14.94
C ARG A 124 -7.29 6.25 14.98
N ALA A 125 -7.75 5.58 13.93
CA ALA A 125 -7.78 4.13 13.86
C ALA A 125 -6.37 3.52 13.89
N GLU A 126 -5.42 4.11 13.17
CA GLU A 126 -4.01 3.72 13.22
C GLU A 126 -3.46 3.85 14.65
N ALA A 127 -3.70 5.00 15.29
CA ALA A 127 -3.24 5.25 16.65
C ALA A 127 -3.84 4.26 17.66
N TYR A 128 -5.16 4.04 17.60
CA TYR A 128 -5.83 3.06 18.46
C TYR A 128 -5.29 1.64 18.23
N ARG A 129 -5.02 1.25 16.98
CA ARG A 129 -4.39 -0.04 16.67
C ARG A 129 -3.00 -0.15 17.31
N LEU A 130 -2.16 0.87 17.18
CA LEU A 130 -0.82 0.89 17.81
C LEU A 130 -0.93 0.76 19.34
N LEU A 131 -1.81 1.51 19.98
CA LEU A 131 -2.03 1.43 21.43
C LEU A 131 -2.59 0.06 21.87
N ALA A 132 -3.43 -0.56 21.04
CA ALA A 132 -4.02 -1.87 21.33
C ALA A 132 -2.96 -2.98 21.39
N ARG A 133 -1.87 -2.88 20.61
CA ARG A 133 -0.75 -3.85 20.64
C ARG A 133 -0.07 -3.99 22.00
N ARG A 134 -0.23 -3.00 22.89
CA ARG A 134 0.29 -3.02 24.26
C ARG A 134 -0.80 -2.90 25.33
N GLY A 135 -2.07 -3.08 24.96
CA GLY A 135 -3.21 -3.08 25.88
C GLY A 135 -3.59 -1.72 26.47
N VAL A 136 -3.19 -0.62 25.83
CA VAL A 136 -3.41 0.76 26.31
C VAL A 136 -4.66 1.42 25.67
N CYS A 137 -5.15 0.86 24.57
CA CYS A 137 -6.28 1.42 23.83
C CYS A 137 -7.61 1.33 24.59
N ASP A 138 -8.41 2.41 24.59
CA ASP A 138 -9.82 2.37 24.95
C ASP A 138 -10.62 1.62 23.86
N PRO A 139 -11.18 0.43 24.15
CA PRO A 139 -11.89 -0.36 23.15
C PRO A 139 -13.15 0.32 22.62
N ARG A 140 -13.84 1.12 23.44
CA ARG A 140 -15.10 1.77 23.03
C ARG A 140 -14.84 2.89 22.04
N ALA A 141 -13.82 3.71 22.31
CA ALA A 141 -13.42 4.78 21.40
C ALA A 141 -12.91 4.22 20.06
N ALA A 142 -12.10 3.15 20.11
CA ALA A 142 -11.62 2.47 18.91
C ALA A 142 -12.77 1.92 18.06
N GLU A 143 -13.76 1.26 18.68
CA GLU A 143 -14.90 0.69 17.94
C GLU A 143 -15.78 1.77 17.30
N ALA A 144 -15.99 2.90 17.98
CA ALA A 144 -16.71 4.03 17.42
C ALA A 144 -16.04 4.60 16.16
N VAL A 145 -14.70 4.67 16.14
CA VAL A 145 -13.92 5.08 14.95
C VAL A 145 -14.06 4.02 13.85
N LYS A 146 -13.87 2.74 14.16
CA LYS A 146 -14.03 1.64 13.19
C LYS A 146 -15.40 1.64 12.55
N GLY A 147 -16.47 1.87 13.32
CA GLY A 147 -17.83 1.97 12.81
C GLY A 147 -18.02 3.10 11.80
N ARG A 148 -17.37 4.27 11.98
CA ARG A 148 -17.41 5.37 11.00
C ARG A 148 -16.64 5.02 9.73
N LEU A 149 -15.47 4.40 9.86
CA LEU A 149 -14.66 3.96 8.72
C LEU A 149 -15.36 2.88 7.89
N ARG A 150 -16.04 1.91 8.52
CA ARG A 150 -16.86 0.91 7.82
C ARG A 150 -17.94 1.57 6.95
N ARG A 151 -18.69 2.53 7.50
CA ARG A 151 -19.71 3.27 6.75
C ARG A 151 -19.14 4.05 5.56
N PHE A 152 -17.94 4.62 5.70
CA PHE A 152 -17.27 5.25 4.57
C PHE A 152 -16.87 4.21 3.50
N ALA A 153 -16.25 3.11 3.92
CA ALA A 153 -15.80 2.03 3.05
C ALA A 153 -16.96 1.33 2.31
N GLU A 154 -18.19 1.33 2.85
CA GLU A 154 -19.37 0.76 2.19
C GLU A 154 -19.90 1.58 1.00
N ARG A 155 -19.43 2.81 0.80
CA ARG A 155 -19.92 3.71 -0.26
C ARG A 155 -19.26 3.41 -1.60
N ALA A 156 -19.58 2.26 -2.21
CA ALA A 156 -18.96 1.77 -3.45
C ALA A 156 -18.88 2.83 -4.56
N GLY A 157 -19.92 3.64 -4.76
CA GLY A 157 -19.91 4.73 -5.76
C GLY A 157 -18.77 5.75 -5.58
N THR A 158 -18.29 5.98 -4.35
CA THR A 158 -17.09 6.81 -4.07
C THR A 158 -15.85 6.25 -4.76
N PHE A 159 -15.73 4.92 -4.76
CA PHE A 159 -14.58 4.17 -5.27
C PHE A 159 -14.74 3.76 -6.73
N ALA A 160 -15.88 4.09 -7.36
CA ALA A 160 -16.02 4.05 -8.81
C ALA A 160 -15.47 5.31 -9.48
N LEU A 161 -15.13 6.37 -8.73
CA LEU A 161 -14.63 7.64 -9.26
C LEU A 161 -13.11 7.75 -9.13
N PRO A 162 -12.40 8.40 -10.09
CA PRO A 162 -10.95 8.63 -10.04
C PRO A 162 -10.51 9.52 -8.86
N ASN A 163 -10.51 8.97 -7.64
CA ASN A 163 -10.07 9.63 -6.41
C ASN A 163 -9.03 8.74 -5.72
N LYS A 164 -7.76 8.95 -6.09
CA LYS A 164 -6.62 8.16 -5.57
C LYS A 164 -6.59 8.16 -4.05
N LYS A 165 -6.78 9.33 -3.44
CA LYS A 165 -6.75 9.47 -1.97
C LYS A 165 -7.79 8.57 -1.31
N ALA A 166 -9.05 8.62 -1.76
CA ALA A 166 -10.09 7.77 -1.19
C ALA A 166 -9.77 6.27 -1.34
N ALA A 167 -9.20 5.86 -2.48
CA ALA A 167 -8.83 4.47 -2.72
C ALA A 167 -7.71 3.98 -1.78
N TYR A 168 -6.66 4.78 -1.55
CA TYR A 168 -5.63 4.45 -0.53
C TYR A 168 -6.19 4.46 0.90
N GLU A 169 -7.12 5.38 1.21
CA GLU A 169 -7.76 5.37 2.53
C GLU A 169 -8.60 4.10 2.72
N LEU A 170 -9.26 3.58 1.67
CA LEU A 170 -10.00 2.32 1.71
C LEU A 170 -9.12 1.12 2.05
N THR A 171 -7.96 0.97 1.40
CA THR A 171 -7.03 -0.13 1.67
C THR A 171 -6.50 -0.05 3.10
N HIS A 172 -6.13 1.14 3.56
CA HIS A 172 -5.69 1.37 4.94
C HIS A 172 -6.78 1.07 5.98
N ILE A 173 -8.05 1.41 5.69
CA ILE A 173 -9.18 1.01 6.55
C ILE A 173 -9.20 -0.51 6.72
N VAL A 174 -9.07 -1.27 5.63
CA VAL A 174 -9.09 -2.73 5.68
C VAL A 174 -7.87 -3.28 6.42
N PHE A 175 -6.68 -2.70 6.21
CA PHE A 175 -5.48 -3.07 6.97
C PHE A 175 -5.67 -2.86 8.47
N TYR A 176 -6.28 -1.75 8.90
CA TYR A 176 -6.51 -1.50 10.32
C TYR A 176 -7.65 -2.34 10.91
N LEU A 177 -8.71 -2.60 10.15
CA LEU A 177 -9.81 -3.46 10.60
C LEU A 177 -9.35 -4.91 10.78
N SER A 178 -8.48 -5.41 9.90
CA SER A 178 -7.92 -6.77 9.97
C SER A 178 -6.69 -6.89 10.88
N ASP A 179 -6.22 -5.78 11.47
CA ASP A 179 -4.90 -5.68 12.10
C ASP A 179 -3.80 -6.35 11.25
N TYR A 180 -3.74 -5.95 9.97
CA TYR A 180 -2.85 -6.49 8.96
C TYR A 180 -2.96 -8.02 8.82
N GLY A 181 -4.18 -8.55 8.84
CA GLY A 181 -4.51 -9.97 8.70
C GLY A 181 -4.40 -10.81 9.98
N LYS A 182 -4.14 -10.19 11.14
CA LYS A 182 -4.12 -10.91 12.43
C LYS A 182 -5.51 -11.29 12.94
N GLN A 183 -6.56 -10.62 12.47
CA GLN A 183 -7.95 -10.89 12.84
C GLN A 183 -8.90 -10.80 11.64
N ASP A 184 -10.00 -11.53 11.71
CA ASP A 184 -11.08 -11.41 10.74
C ASP A 184 -11.75 -10.02 10.86
N ALA A 185 -11.66 -9.25 9.78
CA ALA A 185 -12.26 -7.91 9.71
C ALA A 185 -13.77 -7.93 9.50
N GLN A 186 -14.38 -9.09 9.19
CA GLN A 186 -15.82 -9.23 8.91
C GLN A 186 -16.30 -8.15 7.94
N LEU A 187 -15.68 -8.09 6.75
CA LEU A 187 -16.03 -7.10 5.75
C LEU A 187 -17.45 -7.36 5.22
N SER A 188 -18.25 -6.31 5.10
CA SER A 188 -19.55 -6.41 4.44
C SER A 188 -19.38 -6.53 2.93
N ALA A 189 -20.39 -7.07 2.25
CA ALA A 189 -20.40 -7.15 0.78
C ALA A 189 -20.22 -5.78 0.09
N GLY A 190 -20.67 -4.70 0.74
CA GLY A 190 -20.47 -3.33 0.28
C GLY A 190 -19.00 -2.91 0.25
N ILE A 191 -18.23 -3.23 1.31
CA ILE A 191 -16.79 -2.95 1.35
C ILE A 191 -16.03 -3.79 0.31
N LEU A 192 -16.43 -5.06 0.12
CA LEU A 192 -15.85 -5.90 -0.93
C LEU A 192 -16.09 -5.30 -2.32
N THR A 193 -17.29 -4.81 -2.58
CA THR A 193 -17.62 -4.11 -3.84
C THR A 193 -16.75 -2.87 -4.03
N SER A 194 -16.56 -2.06 -2.97
CA SER A 194 -15.66 -0.90 -2.97
C SER A 194 -14.22 -1.27 -3.30
N LEU A 195 -13.69 -2.37 -2.74
CA LEU A 195 -12.34 -2.87 -3.06
C LEU A 195 -12.23 -3.27 -4.52
N HIS A 196 -13.25 -3.96 -5.07
CA HIS A 196 -13.26 -4.31 -6.48
C HIS A 196 -13.30 -3.07 -7.39
N PHE A 197 -14.09 -2.05 -7.05
CA PHE A 197 -14.14 -0.81 -7.83
C PHE A 197 -12.81 -0.06 -7.78
N ALA A 198 -12.19 0.05 -6.60
CA ALA A 198 -10.86 0.61 -6.44
C ALA A 198 -9.80 -0.17 -7.23
N GLY A 199 -9.89 -1.51 -7.25
CA GLY A 199 -9.02 -2.39 -8.04
C GLY A 199 -9.16 -2.17 -9.55
N VAL A 200 -10.38 -2.03 -10.06
CA VAL A 200 -10.62 -1.69 -11.48
C VAL A 200 -10.02 -0.33 -11.82
N LEU A 201 -10.21 0.69 -10.99
CA LEU A 201 -9.59 2.00 -11.22
C LEU A 201 -8.06 1.94 -11.19
N ALA A 202 -7.49 1.26 -10.20
CA ALA A 202 -6.04 1.11 -10.07
C ALA A 202 -5.46 0.41 -11.31
N TYR A 203 -6.13 -0.64 -11.80
CA TYR A 203 -5.73 -1.34 -13.01
C TYR A 203 -5.86 -0.46 -14.27
N LEU A 204 -6.99 0.24 -14.45
CA LEU A 204 -7.18 1.16 -15.58
C LEU A 204 -6.15 2.29 -15.59
N ASP A 205 -5.73 2.78 -14.42
CA ASP A 205 -4.69 3.81 -14.28
C ASP A 205 -3.27 3.24 -14.38
N GLN A 206 -3.11 1.91 -14.42
CA GLN A 206 -1.82 1.21 -14.27
C GLN A 206 -1.08 1.62 -12.98
N ASN A 207 -1.85 1.96 -11.94
CA ASN A 207 -1.36 2.26 -10.62
C ASN A 207 -1.12 0.95 -9.85
N HIS A 208 0.01 0.31 -10.13
CA HIS A 208 0.41 -0.97 -9.52
C HIS A 208 0.61 -0.89 -8.00
N ASP A 209 0.88 0.31 -7.49
CA ASP A 209 1.01 0.60 -6.07
C ASP A 209 -0.31 0.37 -5.33
N LEU A 210 -1.35 1.10 -5.74
CA LEU A 210 -2.70 0.95 -5.21
C LEU A 210 -3.28 -0.44 -5.54
N LEU A 211 -3.00 -0.98 -6.72
CA LEU A 211 -3.48 -2.31 -7.11
C LEU A 211 -2.93 -3.39 -6.19
N ALA A 212 -1.66 -3.30 -5.79
CA ALA A 212 -1.04 -4.20 -4.84
C ALA A 212 -1.68 -4.10 -3.45
N GLU A 213 -2.00 -2.88 -2.99
CA GLU A 213 -2.71 -2.70 -1.72
C GLU A 213 -4.13 -3.26 -1.75
N VAL A 214 -4.87 -3.10 -2.85
CA VAL A 214 -6.20 -3.70 -3.03
C VAL A 214 -6.11 -5.23 -2.98
N CYS A 215 -5.15 -5.82 -3.70
CA CYS A 215 -4.93 -7.26 -3.69
C CYS A 215 -4.56 -7.76 -2.28
N THR A 216 -3.72 -7.01 -1.57
CA THR A 216 -3.33 -7.34 -0.20
C THR A 216 -4.55 -7.26 0.73
N ALA A 217 -5.37 -6.21 0.64
CA ALA A 217 -6.56 -6.02 1.46
C ALA A 217 -7.58 -7.16 1.29
N LEU A 218 -7.81 -7.60 0.04
CA LEU A 218 -8.64 -8.77 -0.25
C LEU A 218 -8.05 -10.03 0.40
N GLN A 219 -6.76 -10.29 0.20
CA GLN A 219 -6.11 -11.50 0.71
C GLN A 219 -6.09 -11.57 2.24
N LEU A 220 -5.77 -10.47 2.93
CA LEU A 220 -5.75 -10.41 4.41
C LEU A 220 -7.14 -10.63 5.04
N THR A 221 -8.20 -10.49 4.26
CA THR A 221 -9.59 -10.71 4.70
C THR A 221 -10.20 -11.99 4.15
N GLY A 222 -9.37 -12.91 3.64
CA GLY A 222 -9.79 -14.22 3.14
C GLY A 222 -10.44 -14.21 1.75
N ASN A 223 -10.41 -13.07 1.05
CA ASN A 223 -10.93 -12.95 -0.31
C ASN A 223 -9.81 -13.18 -1.33
N THR A 224 -10.15 -13.78 -2.48
CA THR A 224 -9.18 -14.05 -3.55
C THR A 224 -9.12 -12.87 -4.51
N PRO A 225 -7.95 -12.20 -4.69
CA PRO A 225 -7.79 -11.17 -5.70
C PRO A 225 -7.87 -11.73 -7.13
N SER A 226 -8.17 -10.86 -8.10
CA SER A 226 -8.16 -11.25 -9.51
C SER A 226 -6.77 -11.77 -9.95
N PRO A 227 -6.68 -12.91 -10.65
CA PRO A 227 -5.42 -13.37 -11.23
C PRO A 227 -4.78 -12.36 -12.19
N ILE A 228 -5.60 -11.60 -12.93
CA ILE A 228 -5.13 -10.54 -13.84
C ILE A 228 -4.42 -9.43 -13.06
N TRP A 229 -4.98 -9.01 -11.92
CA TRP A 229 -4.37 -8.00 -11.06
C TRP A 229 -3.08 -8.52 -10.43
N MET A 230 -3.10 -9.76 -9.95
CA MET A 230 -1.93 -10.38 -9.32
C MET A 230 -0.77 -10.55 -10.28
N GLN A 231 -1.04 -10.92 -11.53
CA GLN A 231 -0.02 -10.98 -12.57
C GLN A 231 0.57 -9.59 -12.84
N ALA A 232 -0.27 -8.56 -12.99
CA ALA A 232 0.21 -7.19 -13.21
C ALA A 232 1.06 -6.68 -12.03
N VAL A 233 0.68 -6.99 -10.78
CA VAL A 233 1.45 -6.66 -9.57
C VAL A 233 2.80 -7.40 -9.56
N ALA A 234 2.82 -8.69 -9.94
CA ALA A 234 4.05 -9.48 -10.02
C ALA A 234 5.01 -8.93 -11.09
N ASP A 235 4.48 -8.63 -12.28
CA ASP A 235 5.26 -8.09 -13.40
C ASP A 235 5.83 -6.71 -13.05
N ALA A 236 5.03 -5.85 -12.40
CA ALA A 236 5.50 -4.56 -11.92
C ALA A 236 6.62 -4.70 -10.87
N HIS A 237 6.49 -5.61 -9.90
CA HIS A 237 7.53 -5.85 -8.90
C HIS A 237 8.86 -6.28 -9.55
N ALA A 238 8.80 -7.17 -10.54
CA ALA A 238 9.98 -7.68 -11.25
C ALA A 238 10.71 -6.59 -12.07
N LEU A 239 10.01 -5.52 -12.43
CA LEU A 239 10.55 -4.39 -13.21
C LEU A 239 11.04 -3.22 -12.34
N ILE A 240 10.98 -3.33 -11.01
CA ILE A 240 11.53 -2.34 -10.09
C ILE A 240 12.80 -2.89 -9.45
N LEU A 241 13.93 -2.21 -9.66
CA LEU A 241 15.25 -2.68 -9.28
C LEU A 241 15.90 -1.77 -8.23
N PRO A 242 16.35 -2.31 -7.08
CA PRO A 242 17.27 -1.61 -6.20
C PRO A 242 18.62 -1.40 -6.89
N VAL A 243 19.10 -0.16 -6.94
CA VAL A 243 20.38 0.22 -7.55
C VAL A 243 21.17 1.13 -6.61
N SER A 244 22.49 1.16 -6.79
CA SER A 244 23.40 2.01 -6.02
C SER A 244 23.35 3.45 -6.50
N GLY A 245 23.40 4.40 -5.55
CA GLY A 245 23.59 5.82 -5.83
C GLY A 245 22.29 6.58 -6.08
N VAL A 246 22.38 7.91 -6.16
CA VAL A 246 21.26 8.81 -6.40
C VAL A 246 21.43 9.41 -7.81
N PRO A 247 20.41 9.37 -8.69
CA PRO A 247 20.50 10.07 -9.97
C PRO A 247 20.71 11.57 -9.76
N GLU A 248 21.35 12.26 -10.72
CA GLU A 248 21.69 13.69 -10.64
C GLU A 248 20.49 14.60 -10.30
N TYR A 249 19.27 14.13 -10.52
CA TYR A 249 18.02 14.79 -10.13
C TYR A 249 17.18 13.84 -9.26
N PRO A 250 17.15 14.04 -7.93
CA PRO A 250 16.35 13.22 -7.03
C PRO A 250 14.85 13.56 -7.20
N HIS A 251 14.17 12.81 -8.06
CA HIS A 251 12.72 12.68 -8.03
C HIS A 251 12.31 11.57 -7.04
N GLN A 252 11.03 11.55 -6.64
CA GLN A 252 10.45 10.39 -5.98
C GLN A 252 10.73 9.15 -6.84
N ASP A 253 11.33 8.13 -6.26
CA ASP A 253 11.66 6.89 -6.95
C ASP A 253 10.60 5.81 -6.68
N ALA A 254 10.85 4.59 -7.14
CA ALA A 254 9.87 3.51 -7.09
C ALA A 254 9.89 2.69 -5.79
N PHE A 255 10.45 3.21 -4.69
CA PHE A 255 10.57 2.47 -3.43
C PHE A 255 9.22 1.96 -2.91
N HIS A 256 8.23 2.84 -2.78
CA HIS A 256 6.93 2.47 -2.23
C HIS A 256 6.27 1.38 -3.07
N SER A 257 6.28 1.54 -4.40
CA SER A 257 5.77 0.53 -5.32
C SER A 257 6.52 -0.79 -5.24
N TYR A 258 7.86 -0.77 -5.10
CA TYR A 258 8.63 -1.99 -4.86
C TYR A 258 8.19 -2.70 -3.58
N LEU A 259 8.01 -1.95 -2.50
CA LEU A 259 7.60 -2.46 -1.20
C LEU A 259 6.20 -3.08 -1.25
N VAL A 260 5.19 -2.34 -1.68
CA VAL A 260 3.78 -2.81 -1.64
C VAL A 260 3.53 -3.94 -2.63
N THR A 261 4.15 -3.91 -3.81
CA THR A 261 4.04 -5.03 -4.77
C THR A 261 4.74 -6.29 -4.24
N GLY A 262 5.91 -6.16 -3.62
CA GLY A 262 6.60 -7.27 -2.98
C GLY A 262 5.86 -7.81 -1.75
N TRP A 263 5.19 -6.94 -1.00
CA TRP A 263 4.32 -7.32 0.11
C TRP A 263 3.11 -8.13 -0.37
N ALA A 264 2.42 -7.67 -1.41
CA ALA A 264 1.29 -8.39 -2.00
C ALA A 264 1.68 -9.83 -2.42
N GLN A 265 2.87 -9.99 -3.03
CA GLN A 265 3.41 -11.32 -3.36
C GLN A 265 3.67 -12.16 -2.09
N ALA A 266 4.30 -11.57 -1.06
CA ALA A 266 4.60 -12.28 0.19
C ALA A 266 3.35 -12.73 0.94
N VAL A 267 2.28 -11.92 0.96
CA VAL A 267 1.00 -12.26 1.61
C VAL A 267 0.30 -13.43 0.92
N GLN A 268 0.57 -13.65 -0.38
CA GLN A 268 0.09 -14.84 -1.10
C GLN A 268 0.99 -16.06 -0.95
N GLY A 269 2.10 -15.95 -0.22
CA GLY A 269 3.09 -17.01 -0.08
C GLY A 269 4.02 -17.16 -1.28
N TYR A 270 4.00 -16.23 -2.23
CA TYR A 270 5.00 -16.18 -3.31
C TYR A 270 6.33 -15.61 -2.80
N THR A 271 7.40 -15.95 -3.51
CA THR A 271 8.71 -15.34 -3.28
C THR A 271 8.71 -13.88 -3.72
N SER A 272 9.27 -13.00 -2.90
CA SER A 272 9.42 -11.57 -3.19
C SER A 272 10.71 -11.03 -2.58
N PHE A 273 11.16 -9.86 -3.06
CA PHE A 273 12.43 -9.25 -2.68
C PHE A 273 13.66 -10.08 -3.10
N GLU A 274 13.58 -10.76 -4.24
CA GLU A 274 14.64 -11.60 -4.80
C GLU A 274 15.71 -10.80 -5.56
N ALA A 275 15.41 -9.54 -5.92
CA ALA A 275 16.36 -8.64 -6.57
C ALA A 275 17.59 -8.41 -5.69
N GLN A 276 18.78 -8.40 -6.30
CA GLN A 276 20.01 -8.12 -5.56
C GLN A 276 19.96 -6.68 -5.04
N VAL A 277 20.01 -6.53 -3.73
CA VAL A 277 20.06 -5.22 -3.09
C VAL A 277 21.53 -4.82 -2.94
N PRO A 278 21.95 -3.67 -3.51
CA PRO A 278 23.32 -3.21 -3.36
C PRO A 278 23.60 -2.73 -1.93
N ASP A 279 24.88 -2.68 -1.57
CA ASP A 279 25.32 -2.11 -0.30
C ASP A 279 25.38 -0.58 -0.41
N GLY A 280 25.11 0.13 0.68
CA GLY A 280 25.18 1.59 0.75
C GLY A 280 23.89 2.30 0.35
N SER A 281 24.02 3.41 -0.41
CA SER A 281 22.87 4.25 -0.77
C SER A 281 21.96 3.56 -1.79
N LEU A 282 20.65 3.56 -1.49
CA LEU A 282 19.62 2.84 -2.25
C LEU A 282 18.72 3.77 -3.05
N TYR A 283 18.57 3.47 -4.33
CA TYR A 283 17.58 4.03 -5.23
C TYR A 283 16.78 2.91 -5.91
N PHE A 284 15.51 3.17 -6.24
CA PHE A 284 14.63 2.20 -6.87
C PHE A 284 14.25 2.65 -8.28
N GLU A 285 14.91 2.05 -9.27
CA GLU A 285 14.64 2.31 -10.68
C GLU A 285 13.40 1.51 -11.12
N SER A 286 12.39 2.21 -11.64
CA SER A 286 11.22 1.56 -12.26
C SER A 286 11.34 1.53 -13.78
N LYS A 287 11.14 0.33 -14.34
CA LYS A 287 10.98 0.10 -15.78
C LYS A 287 9.54 -0.24 -16.15
N VAL A 288 8.60 0.03 -15.24
CA VAL A 288 7.18 -0.24 -15.44
C VAL A 288 6.59 0.77 -16.44
N PRO A 289 5.95 0.31 -17.53
CA PRO A 289 5.24 1.20 -18.44
C PRO A 289 4.11 1.95 -17.73
N GLN A 290 3.97 3.26 -17.95
CA GLN A 290 2.94 4.10 -17.29
C GLN A 290 1.73 4.44 -18.18
N ALA A 291 1.45 3.65 -19.21
CA ALA A 291 0.36 3.92 -20.13
C ALA A 291 -0.90 3.11 -19.76
N GLY A 292 -1.81 3.76 -19.04
CA GLY A 292 -3.13 3.24 -18.67
C GLY A 292 -4.27 3.76 -19.56
N ALA A 293 -5.45 3.16 -19.43
CA ALA A 293 -6.67 3.51 -20.17
C ALA A 293 -7.54 4.56 -19.46
N LEU A 294 -7.35 4.79 -18.14
CA LEU A 294 -8.28 5.56 -17.32
C LEU A 294 -8.52 6.99 -17.82
N ARG A 295 -7.46 7.70 -18.20
CA ARG A 295 -7.55 9.08 -18.70
C ARG A 295 -8.32 9.14 -20.01
N SER A 296 -7.94 8.32 -20.99
CA SER A 296 -8.57 8.30 -22.32
C SER A 296 -10.04 7.88 -22.22
N LEU A 297 -10.35 6.89 -21.39
CA LEU A 297 -11.71 6.46 -21.10
C LEU A 297 -12.53 7.58 -20.44
N SER A 298 -11.97 8.28 -19.45
CA SER A 298 -12.64 9.40 -18.76
C SER A 298 -12.91 10.56 -19.72
N GLN A 299 -11.97 10.86 -20.60
CA GLN A 299 -12.12 11.90 -21.62
C GLN A 299 -13.20 11.54 -22.63
N CYS A 300 -13.20 10.31 -23.15
CA CYS A 300 -14.24 9.81 -24.05
C CYS A 300 -15.64 9.95 -23.44
N LEU A 301 -15.82 9.55 -22.18
CA LEU A 301 -17.10 9.71 -21.50
C LEU A 301 -17.49 11.19 -21.30
N TYR A 302 -16.52 12.04 -20.96
CA TYR A 302 -16.76 13.47 -20.84
C TYR A 302 -17.27 14.06 -22.17
N ASP A 303 -16.60 13.74 -23.28
CA ASP A 303 -16.91 14.22 -24.62
C ASP A 303 -18.27 13.71 -25.15
N LEU A 304 -18.68 12.49 -24.77
CA LEU A 304 -19.99 11.95 -25.11
C LEU A 304 -21.15 12.69 -24.43
N GLY A 305 -20.90 13.42 -23.34
CA GLY A 305 -21.91 14.30 -22.73
C GLY A 305 -23.22 13.56 -22.38
N PRO A 306 -24.39 14.05 -22.82
CA PRO A 306 -25.69 13.39 -22.62
C PRO A 306 -25.86 12.02 -23.29
N GLN A 307 -24.96 11.62 -24.20
CA GLN A 307 -25.02 10.32 -24.88
C GLN A 307 -24.44 9.18 -24.03
N ARG A 308 -23.85 9.50 -22.87
CA ARG A 308 -23.40 8.48 -21.91
C ARG A 308 -24.57 7.62 -21.46
N SER A 309 -24.30 6.33 -21.30
CA SER A 309 -25.20 5.37 -20.69
C SER A 309 -24.51 4.68 -19.51
N GLU A 310 -25.29 4.26 -18.52
CA GLU A 310 -24.83 3.38 -17.44
C GLU A 310 -24.59 1.94 -17.92
N SER A 311 -25.15 1.56 -19.07
CA SER A 311 -24.99 0.23 -19.64
C SER A 311 -23.60 0.07 -20.28
N TRP A 312 -22.74 -0.72 -19.64
CA TRP A 312 -21.44 -1.06 -20.22
C TRP A 312 -21.55 -1.68 -21.63
N PRO A 313 -22.41 -2.68 -21.91
CA PRO A 313 -22.56 -3.21 -23.26
C PRO A 313 -22.88 -2.15 -24.32
N ALA A 314 -23.73 -1.18 -24.00
CA ALA A 314 -24.07 -0.08 -24.92
C ALA A 314 -22.91 0.90 -25.13
N MET A 315 -22.12 1.15 -24.09
CA MET A 315 -20.98 2.07 -24.14
C MET A 315 -19.72 1.44 -24.73
N ARG A 316 -19.52 0.13 -24.57
CA ARG A 316 -18.34 -0.59 -25.04
C ARG A 316 -18.06 -0.36 -26.51
N ALA A 317 -19.09 -0.45 -27.35
CA ALA A 317 -18.98 -0.24 -28.80
C ALA A 317 -18.64 1.22 -29.17
N GLN A 318 -19.01 2.18 -28.33
CA GLN A 318 -18.74 3.61 -28.56
C GLN A 318 -17.35 4.01 -28.06
N VAL A 319 -16.92 3.43 -26.95
CA VAL A 319 -15.65 3.75 -26.29
C VAL A 319 -14.46 3.10 -26.98
N LEU A 320 -14.55 1.82 -27.36
CA LEU A 320 -13.38 1.10 -27.90
C LEU A 320 -12.74 1.77 -29.12
N PRO A 321 -13.50 2.26 -30.13
CA PRO A 321 -12.92 2.94 -31.29
C PRO A 321 -12.17 4.24 -30.96
N TRP A 322 -12.45 4.86 -29.81
CA TRP A 322 -11.78 6.09 -29.34
C TRP A 322 -10.44 5.84 -28.66
N LEU A 323 -10.20 4.60 -28.21
CA LEU A 323 -9.01 4.24 -27.48
C LEU A 323 -7.90 3.76 -28.43
N ASP A 324 -6.65 4.05 -28.09
CA ASP A 324 -5.52 3.42 -28.77
C ASP A 324 -5.44 1.92 -28.43
N ARG A 325 -4.64 1.17 -29.19
CA ARG A 325 -4.59 -0.30 -29.05
C ARG A 325 -4.15 -0.75 -27.65
N GLN A 326 -3.27 0.01 -26.99
CA GLN A 326 -2.83 -0.29 -25.63
C GLN A 326 -3.95 -0.06 -24.60
N SER A 327 -4.66 1.07 -24.69
CA SER A 327 -5.77 1.41 -23.82
C SER A 327 -6.95 0.45 -24.02
N GLN A 328 -7.20 0.00 -25.25
CA GLN A 328 -8.18 -1.07 -25.53
C GLN A 328 -7.81 -2.35 -24.79
N HIS A 329 -6.55 -2.79 -24.89
CA HIS A 329 -6.09 -4.00 -24.20
C HIS A 329 -6.23 -3.89 -22.68
N VAL A 330 -5.82 -2.76 -22.08
CA VAL A 330 -5.97 -2.51 -20.64
C VAL A 330 -7.45 -2.52 -20.22
N LEU A 331 -8.33 -1.92 -21.02
CA LEU A 331 -9.78 -1.91 -20.74
C LEU A 331 -10.40 -3.31 -20.81
N GLU A 332 -10.03 -4.12 -21.81
CA GLU A 332 -10.48 -5.50 -21.94
C GLU A 332 -10.00 -6.38 -20.78
N GLN A 333 -8.76 -6.20 -20.32
CA GLN A 333 -8.25 -6.90 -19.14
C GLN A 333 -8.95 -6.43 -17.86
N ALA A 334 -9.24 -5.13 -17.73
CA ALA A 334 -10.03 -4.61 -16.61
C ALA A 334 -11.44 -5.22 -16.57
N GLU A 335 -12.10 -5.30 -17.73
CA GLU A 335 -13.41 -5.96 -17.90
C GLU A 335 -13.36 -7.43 -17.48
N ALA A 336 -12.33 -8.17 -17.90
CA ALA A 336 -12.15 -9.57 -17.55
C ALA A 336 -11.72 -9.82 -16.10
N SER A 337 -11.24 -8.78 -15.40
CA SER A 337 -10.63 -8.94 -14.08
C SER A 337 -11.63 -9.20 -12.95
N THR A 338 -12.90 -8.82 -13.11
CA THR A 338 -13.91 -8.92 -12.06
C THR A 338 -15.33 -8.99 -12.62
N PRO A 339 -16.24 -9.79 -12.03
CA PRO A 339 -17.66 -9.75 -12.39
C PRO A 339 -18.33 -8.42 -12.05
N HIS A 340 -17.68 -7.58 -11.22
CA HIS A 340 -18.21 -6.28 -10.80
C HIS A 340 -17.98 -5.15 -11.81
N PHE A 341 -17.38 -5.42 -12.98
CA PHE A 341 -17.00 -4.37 -13.93
C PHE A 341 -18.21 -3.57 -14.45
N ALA A 342 -19.33 -4.23 -14.79
CA ALA A 342 -20.52 -3.53 -15.25
C ALA A 342 -21.10 -2.60 -14.17
N ALA A 343 -21.21 -3.08 -12.92
CA ALA A 343 -21.68 -2.28 -11.78
C ALA A 343 -20.71 -1.12 -11.45
N PHE A 344 -19.40 -1.34 -11.60
CA PHE A 344 -18.40 -0.27 -11.52
C PHE A 344 -18.68 0.80 -12.59
N PHE A 345 -18.90 0.36 -13.83
CA PHE A 345 -19.10 1.24 -14.96
C PHE A 345 -20.37 2.10 -14.82
N GLU A 346 -21.47 1.55 -14.31
CA GLU A 346 -22.71 2.31 -14.04
C GLU A 346 -22.43 3.58 -13.22
N SER A 347 -21.66 3.45 -12.14
CA SER A 347 -21.26 4.58 -11.29
C SER A 347 -20.19 5.47 -11.94
N PHE A 348 -19.21 4.85 -12.61
CA PHE A 348 -18.11 5.57 -13.26
C PHE A 348 -18.58 6.42 -14.45
N ALA A 349 -19.61 5.98 -15.18
CA ALA A 349 -20.15 6.66 -16.36
C ALA A 349 -20.82 8.00 -16.01
N ARG A 350 -21.39 8.15 -14.79
CA ARG A 350 -22.10 9.38 -14.39
C ARG A 350 -23.12 9.82 -15.46
N ALA A 351 -23.88 8.85 -15.96
CA ALA A 351 -24.90 9.07 -16.99
C ALA A 351 -26.16 9.72 -16.41
N ASN A 352 -26.55 9.34 -15.19
CA ASN A 352 -27.66 9.94 -14.46
C ASN A 352 -27.17 11.07 -13.55
N ASN A 353 -27.44 12.33 -13.92
CA ASN A 353 -27.15 13.52 -13.12
C ASN A 353 -28.17 13.77 -11.99
N ASP A 354 -29.04 12.81 -11.66
CA ASP A 354 -30.10 12.98 -10.65
C ASP A 354 -29.60 13.16 -9.21
N HIS A 355 -28.31 12.95 -8.95
CA HIS A 355 -27.73 13.22 -7.63
C HIS A 355 -27.47 14.70 -7.34
N VAL A 356 -27.58 15.60 -8.32
CA VAL A 356 -27.45 17.06 -8.11
C VAL A 356 -28.81 17.74 -7.88
N ALA A 357 -29.93 17.09 -8.21
CA ALA A 357 -31.27 17.69 -8.18
C ALA A 357 -32.06 17.50 -6.87
N LYS A 358 -31.53 16.80 -5.86
CA LYS A 358 -32.22 16.54 -4.57
C LYS A 358 -31.46 17.04 -3.34
N ALA A 359 -30.84 18.20 -3.45
CA ALA A 359 -30.36 18.99 -2.31
C ALA A 359 -30.75 20.46 -2.54
N GLY A 360 -32.06 20.70 -2.57
CA GLY A 360 -32.68 22.02 -2.46
C GLY A 360 -33.49 22.06 -1.17
#